data_AF-A0AAW4MY67-F1
#
_entry.id   AF-A0AAW4MY67-F1
#
_cell.length_a   1.000
_cell.length_b   1.000
_cell.length_c   1.000
_cell.angle_alpha   90.00
_cell.angle_beta   90.00
_cell.angle_gamma   90.00
#
_symmetry.space_group_name_H-M   'P 1'
#
loop_
_entity.id
_entity.type
_entity.pdbx_description
1 polymer ?
#
loop_
_entity_poly.entity_id
_entity_poly.type
_entity_poly.pdbx_seq_one_letter_code
_entity_poly.pdbx_strand_id
1 'polypeptide(L)' 'SREYSSEWKLGDEPYYPVNDEKNGALYAEYKKLGEAETKVIFGGRLGEYKYYDMDAVIAAALAKVKEVFE' A
#
# COMPACT_ATOMS: atom_id res chain seq x y z
N SER A 1 17.36 -22.53 -5.21
CA SER A 1 16.06 -22.99 -4.66
C SER A 1 15.06 -23.10 -5.81
N ARG A 2 14.08 -24.01 -5.73
CA ARG A 2 12.96 -24.03 -6.69
C ARG A 2 11.80 -23.27 -6.06
N GLU A 3 11.43 -22.13 -6.64
CA GLU A 3 10.19 -21.44 -6.30
C GLU A 3 9.05 -22.12 -7.03
N TYR A 4 8.04 -22.54 -6.27
CA TYR A 4 6.79 -23.05 -6.83
C TYR A 4 5.78 -21.91 -6.79
N SER A 5 5.37 -21.43 -7.97
CA SER A 5 4.28 -20.46 -8.08
C SER A 5 3.03 -21.08 -7.46
N SER A 6 2.41 -20.38 -6.50
CA SER A 6 1.07 -20.70 -6.02
C SER A 6 0.09 -19.80 -6.75
N GLU A 7 -0.96 -20.38 -7.34
CA GLU A 7 -2.04 -19.57 -7.88
C GLU A 7 -2.75 -18.84 -6.73
N TRP A 8 -2.98 -17.54 -6.91
CA TRP A 8 -3.70 -16.72 -5.94
C TRP A 8 -5.14 -17.21 -5.80
N LYS A 9 -5.63 -17.27 -4.56
CA LYS A 9 -7.04 -17.53 -4.24
C LYS A 9 -7.60 -16.45 -3.34
N LEU A 10 -8.92 -16.27 -3.43
CA LEU A 10 -9.64 -15.36 -2.56
C LEU A 10 -9.39 -15.72 -1.09
N GLY A 11 -8.89 -14.75 -0.31
CA GLY A 11 -8.50 -14.94 1.09
C GLY A 11 -6.99 -15.05 1.33
N ASP A 12 -6.17 -15.19 0.29
CA ASP A 12 -4.73 -15.07 0.42
C ASP A 12 -4.32 -13.62 0.71
N GLU A 13 -3.30 -13.45 1.54
CA GLU A 13 -2.73 -12.13 1.81
C GLU A 13 -2.19 -11.51 0.51
N PRO A 14 -2.54 -10.25 0.20
CA PRO A 14 -2.04 -9.59 -0.99
C PRO A 14 -0.55 -9.28 -0.85
N TYR A 15 0.29 -9.99 -1.60
CA TYR A 15 1.74 -9.81 -1.55
C TYR A 15 2.25 -8.67 -2.43
N TYR A 16 1.67 -8.42 -3.61
CA TYR A 16 2.18 -7.44 -4.59
C TYR A 16 1.04 -6.63 -5.22
N PRO A 17 1.17 -5.29 -5.35
CA PRO A 17 0.22 -4.50 -6.12
C PRO A 17 0.36 -4.81 -7.62
N VAL A 18 -0.77 -4.82 -8.32
CA VAL A 18 -0.84 -5.02 -9.77
C VAL A 18 -1.06 -3.66 -10.40
N ASN A 19 0.03 -3.02 -10.83
CA ASN A 19 0.03 -1.65 -11.34
C ASN A 19 -0.47 -1.59 -12.80
N ASP A 20 -1.77 -1.76 -12.99
CA ASP A 20 -2.47 -1.54 -14.26
C ASP A 20 -3.43 -0.33 -14.15
N GLU A 21 -3.96 0.13 -15.29
CA GLU A 21 -4.85 1.30 -15.33
C GLU A 21 -6.12 1.11 -14.51
N LYS A 22 -6.68 -0.11 -14.51
CA LYS A 22 -7.92 -0.44 -13.79
C LYS A 22 -7.69 -0.33 -12.28
N ASN A 23 -6.63 -0.93 -11.77
CA ASN A 23 -6.31 -0.92 -10.35
C ASN A 23 -5.81 0.45 -9.90
N GLY A 24 -5.10 1.18 -10.76
CA GLY A 24 -4.71 2.56 -10.52
C GLY A 24 -5.92 3.50 -10.37
N ALA A 25 -6.92 3.36 -11.25
CA ALA A 25 -8.17 4.11 -11.15
C ALA A 25 -8.94 3.76 -9.86
N LEU A 26 -9.06 2.48 -9.54
CA LEU A 26 -9.72 2.01 -8.32
C LEU A 26 -8.99 2.51 -7.05
N TYR A 27 -7.65 2.44 -7.03
CA TYR A 27 -6.85 2.99 -5.94
C TYR A 27 -7.08 4.50 -5.78
N ALA A 28 -7.17 5.26 -6.88
CA ALA A 28 -7.41 6.70 -6.81
C ALA A 28 -8.78 7.03 -6.16
N GLU A 29 -9.80 6.20 -6.37
CA GLU A 29 -11.09 6.34 -5.68
C GLU A 29 -10.95 6.06 -4.18
N TYR A 30 -10.30 4.97 -3.79
CA TYR A 30 -10.05 4.66 -2.38
C TYR A 30 -9.15 5.69 -1.70
N LYS A 31 -8.16 6.22 -2.41
CA LYS A 31 -7.27 7.26 -1.89
C LYS A 31 -8.06 8.51 -1.50
N LYS A 32 -9.01 8.95 -2.35
CA LYS A 32 -9.89 10.09 -2.03
C LYS A 32 -10.73 9.84 -0.78
N LEU A 33 -11.25 8.62 -0.61
CA LEU A 33 -11.99 8.24 0.60
C LEU A 33 -11.07 8.23 1.84
N GLY A 34 -9.87 7.68 1.71
CA GLY A 34 -8.88 7.66 2.78
C GLY A 34 -8.39 9.05 3.20
N GLU A 35 -8.24 9.98 2.25
CA GLU A 35 -7.89 11.38 2.51
C GLU A 35 -8.99 12.14 3.27
N ALA A 36 -10.25 11.69 3.21
CA ALA A 36 -11.36 12.27 3.97
C ALA A 36 -11.41 11.78 5.43
N GLU A 37 -10.69 10.71 5.78
CA GLU A 37 -10.66 10.17 7.13
C GLU A 37 -9.75 10.97 8.06
N THR A 38 -10.34 11.72 8.99
CA THR A 38 -9.61 12.65 9.87
C THR A 38 -8.86 11.98 11.04
N LYS A 39 -9.12 10.70 11.30
CA LYS A 39 -8.58 9.96 12.45
C LYS A 39 -7.81 8.70 12.05
N VAL A 40 -7.55 8.53 10.76
CA VAL A 40 -6.85 7.35 10.22
C VAL A 40 -5.70 7.83 9.34
N ILE A 41 -4.54 7.21 9.50
CA ILE A 41 -3.35 7.48 8.68
C ILE A 41 -3.08 6.24 7.85
N PHE A 42 -3.26 6.33 6.54
CA PHE A 42 -2.92 5.26 5.62
C PHE A 42 -1.45 5.35 5.21
N GLY A 43 -0.74 4.23 5.28
CA GLY A 43 0.70 4.19 5.00
C GLY A 43 1.20 2.79 4.65
N GLY A 44 2.41 2.76 4.10
CA GLY A 44 3.09 1.52 3.74
C GLY A 44 2.54 0.86 2.48
N ARG A 45 3.06 -0.34 2.20
CA ARG A 45 2.86 -1.03 0.92
C ARG A 45 1.39 -1.22 0.55
N LEU A 46 0.60 -1.74 1.49
CA LEU A 46 -0.81 -2.05 1.28
C LEU A 46 -1.69 -0.81 1.42
N GLY A 47 -1.41 0.04 2.41
CA GLY A 47 -2.18 1.27 2.64
C GLY A 47 -2.03 2.30 1.53
N GLU A 48 -0.88 2.33 0.83
CA GLU A 48 -0.63 3.24 -0.28
C GLU A 48 -0.70 2.58 -1.65
N TYR A 49 -0.98 1.27 -1.74
CA TYR A 49 -0.97 0.50 -2.99
C TYR A 49 0.31 0.72 -3.81
N LYS A 50 1.46 0.63 -3.15
CA LYS A 50 2.78 0.86 -3.76
C LYS A 50 3.67 -0.35 -3.61
N TYR A 51 4.59 -0.52 -4.55
CA TYR A 51 5.70 -1.44 -4.37
C TYR A 51 6.76 -0.73 -3.52
N TYR A 52 7.06 -1.27 -2.34
CA TYR A 52 8.13 -0.77 -1.48
C TYR A 52 9.08 -1.90 -1.13
N ASP A 53 10.37 -1.57 -1.17
CA ASP A 53 11.40 -2.28 -0.43
C ASP A 53 11.39 -1.86 1.05
N MET A 54 12.06 -2.63 1.91
CA MET A 54 12.01 -2.46 3.37
C MET A 54 12.52 -1.10 3.83
N ASP A 55 13.61 -0.61 3.24
CA ASP A 55 14.19 0.69 3.53
C ASP A 55 13.26 1.84 3.12
N ALA A 56 12.62 1.73 1.95
CA ALA A 56 11.66 2.72 1.47
C ALA A 56 10.45 2.85 2.40
N VAL A 57 9.89 1.73 2.88
CA VAL A 57 8.74 1.77 3.81
C VAL A 57 9.12 2.31 5.19
N ILE A 58 10.33 2.01 5.68
CA ILE A 58 10.83 2.58 6.94
C ILE A 58 11.00 4.10 6.82
N ALA A 59 11.62 4.57 5.73
CA ALA A 59 11.79 6.00 5.49
C ALA A 59 10.45 6.73 5.37
N ALA A 60 9.49 6.14 4.65
CA ALA A 60 8.14 6.69 4.51
C ALA A 60 7.40 6.79 5.86
N ALA A 61 7.53 5.78 6.72
CA ALA A 61 6.93 5.80 8.05
C ALA A 61 7.50 6.92 8.93
N LEU A 62 8.83 7.08 8.95
CA LEU A 62 9.49 8.16 9.70
C LEU A 62 9.08 9.54 9.20
N ALA A 63 9.05 9.73 7.87
CA ALA A 63 8.61 10.98 7.27
C ALA A 63 7.15 11.29 7.60
N LYS A 64 6.27 10.28 7.61
CA LYS A 64 4.85 10.46 7.92
C LYS A 64 4.63 10.83 9.39
N VAL A 65 5.36 10.23 10.31
CA VAL A 65 5.31 10.61 11.74
C VAL A 65 5.69 12.08 11.90
N LYS A 66 6.76 12.52 11.24
CA LYS A 66 7.17 13.92 11.26
C LYS A 66 6.09 14.86 10.72
N GLU A 67 5.49 14.53 9.58
CA GLU A 67 4.42 15.34 8.96
C GLU A 67 3.18 15.49 9.84
N VAL A 68 2.82 14.44 10.60
CA VAL A 68 1.55 14.41 11.35
C VAL A 68 1.70 14.95 12.77
N PHE A 69 2.87 14.77 13.39
CA PHE A 69 3.05 15.03 14.83
C PHE A 69 4.08 16.11 15.17
N GLU A 70 4.84 16.61 14.20
CA GLU A 70 5.74 17.77 14.37
C GLU A 70 5.20 19.00 13.63
#